data_AF-A0A661GKS0-F1
#
_entry.id   AF-A0A661GKS0-F1
#
_cell.length_a   1.000
_cell.length_b   1.000
_cell.length_c   1.000
_cell.angle_alpha   90.00
_cell.angle_beta   90.00
_cell.angle_gamma   90.00
#
_symmetry.space_group_name_H-M   'P 1'
#
loop_
_entity.id
_entity.type
_entity.pdbx_description
1 polymer ?
#
loop_
_entity_poly.entity_id
_entity_poly.type
_entity_poly.pdbx_seq_one_letter_code
_entity_poly.pdbx_strand_id
1 'polypeptide(L)'
;MISKPALRLYVGAFLLLGLQMLISPAIAAESPTQKAVLVTGASTGIGRNIAERLASEGYFVYAGARKGRDIEALSQIENIQGVRLDVTIQADIDAAVETVRDGGRGLYGIVNNAGVVVMGLLAETDESELDFVFDVNVYGPYRIVKAFAPMIVESKGRISNISSMAGINSPPAYGVYSMSKHALEAFTDSLEFEMGTVGVRVSVVEPGPYNSKAIASNCKRRREQGYDPTGSLFPGLAKEIATLCTGDSNYQFPEPDAVADAVLHALFSEHPSKRYLAVTDQGHAEAIVRDVLNDLLEVNGSGHSFGFSRDELIMMLDEELQGSEGG
;
A
#
# COMPACT_ATOMS: atom_id res chain seq x y z
N MET A 1 -70.56 -29.15 62.31
CA MET A 1 -69.97 -29.08 60.95
C MET A 1 -68.48 -28.74 61.11
N ILE A 2 -67.65 -29.66 61.61
CA ILE A 2 -66.86 -30.66 60.86
C ILE A 2 -66.05 -29.97 59.74
N SER A 3 -64.84 -29.45 60.00
CA SER A 3 -63.53 -30.09 60.25
C SER A 3 -62.74 -30.40 58.96
N LYS A 4 -61.53 -29.83 58.88
CA LYS A 4 -60.49 -30.07 57.87
C LYS A 4 -60.09 -31.55 57.75
N PRO A 5 -59.55 -31.94 56.59
CA PRO A 5 -58.40 -32.83 56.50
C PRO A 5 -57.33 -32.21 55.57
N ALA A 6 -56.12 -32.71 55.41
CA ALA A 6 -55.19 -33.45 56.25
C ALA A 6 -53.88 -33.41 55.46
N LEU A 7 -52.80 -33.17 56.20
CA LEU A 7 -51.41 -33.36 55.84
C LEU A 7 -51.19 -34.73 55.16
N ARG A 8 -50.55 -34.77 53.99
CA ARG A 8 -49.88 -35.99 53.50
C ARG A 8 -48.46 -35.68 53.04
N LEU A 9 -47.56 -36.26 53.83
CA LEU A 9 -46.14 -36.43 53.66
C LEU A 9 -45.89 -37.41 52.50
N TYR A 10 -44.97 -37.08 51.58
CA TYR A 10 -44.26 -38.07 50.77
C TYR A 10 -42.77 -37.82 50.92
N VAL A 11 -42.09 -38.79 51.55
CA VAL A 11 -40.64 -38.92 51.64
C VAL A 11 -40.23 -40.09 50.76
N GLY A 12 -39.14 -39.93 50.01
CA GLY A 12 -38.47 -40.96 49.21
C GLY A 12 -38.43 -40.57 47.73
N ALA A 13 -37.34 -40.70 46.97
CA ALA A 13 -36.06 -41.33 47.22
C ALA A 13 -35.15 -41.04 46.00
N PHE A 14 -33.85 -40.82 46.26
CA PHE A 14 -32.69 -41.14 45.43
C PHE A 14 -32.47 -40.45 44.05
N LEU A 15 -31.52 -39.49 44.10
CA LEU A 15 -30.30 -39.40 43.29
C LEU A 15 -30.06 -40.46 42.19
N LEU A 16 -29.51 -39.95 41.07
CA LEU A 16 -28.82 -40.60 39.96
C LEU A 16 -29.70 -41.09 38.80
N LEU A 17 -29.77 -40.28 37.74
CA LEU A 17 -29.31 -40.61 36.37
C LEU A 17 -29.89 -39.58 35.40
N GLY A 18 -29.02 -38.86 34.69
CA GLY A 18 -29.46 -37.98 33.60
C GLY A 18 -28.68 -36.69 33.45
N LEU A 19 -27.37 -36.69 33.71
CA LEU A 19 -26.47 -35.72 33.09
C LEU A 19 -26.41 -36.02 31.58
N GLN A 20 -27.50 -35.78 30.85
CA GLN A 20 -27.42 -35.59 29.41
C GLN A 20 -26.87 -34.19 29.22
N MET A 21 -25.54 -34.11 29.28
CA MET A 21 -24.79 -33.07 28.59
C MET A 21 -25.42 -32.93 27.21
N LEU A 22 -25.95 -31.73 26.96
CA LEU A 22 -26.14 -31.20 25.63
C LEU A 22 -24.79 -31.31 24.91
N ILE A 23 -24.58 -32.41 24.19
CA ILE A 23 -23.63 -32.43 23.08
C ILE A 23 -24.32 -31.62 21.97
N SER A 24 -24.31 -30.30 22.14
CA SER A 24 -24.35 -29.44 20.96
C SER A 24 -23.10 -29.80 20.17
N PRO A 25 -23.19 -30.05 18.85
CA PRO A 25 -21.99 -30.02 18.04
C PRO A 25 -21.42 -28.62 18.26
N ALA A 26 -20.22 -28.55 18.86
CA ALA A 26 -19.41 -27.38 18.69
C ALA A 26 -19.33 -27.19 17.17
N ILE A 27 -19.98 -26.14 16.66
CA ILE A 27 -19.51 -25.51 15.43
C ILE A 27 -18.05 -25.31 15.74
N ALA A 28 -17.19 -26.08 15.09
CA ALA A 28 -15.77 -25.83 15.12
C ALA A 28 -15.66 -24.39 14.65
N ALA A 29 -15.40 -23.48 15.59
CA ALA A 29 -14.95 -22.16 15.23
C ALA A 29 -13.75 -22.42 14.34
N GLU A 30 -13.87 -22.12 13.05
CA GLU A 30 -12.71 -22.13 12.18
C GLU A 30 -11.64 -21.33 12.93
N SER A 31 -10.52 -22.00 13.24
CA SER A 31 -9.30 -21.32 13.63
C SER A 31 -9.16 -20.14 12.66
N PRO A 32 -8.98 -18.89 13.13
CA PRO A 32 -8.90 -17.75 12.23
C PRO A 32 -7.88 -18.09 11.15
N THR A 33 -8.34 -18.22 9.90
CA THR A 33 -7.45 -18.53 8.79
C THR A 33 -6.41 -17.42 8.73
N GLN A 34 -5.13 -17.79 8.83
CA GLN A 34 -4.01 -16.85 8.77
C GLN A 34 -4.20 -15.93 7.55
N LYS A 35 -4.40 -14.62 7.79
CA LYS A 35 -4.66 -13.66 6.71
C LYS A 35 -3.46 -13.63 5.76
N ALA A 36 -3.74 -13.75 4.47
CA ALA A 36 -2.71 -13.71 3.43
C ALA A 36 -2.66 -12.35 2.72
N VAL A 37 -1.45 -11.90 2.38
CA VAL A 37 -1.18 -10.63 1.69
C VAL A 37 -0.30 -10.87 0.47
N LEU A 38 -0.68 -10.31 -0.68
CA LEU A 38 0.19 -10.24 -1.86
C LEU A 38 1.02 -8.97 -1.80
N VAL A 39 2.36 -9.07 -1.86
CA VAL A 39 3.26 -7.92 -1.95
C VAL A 39 4.00 -7.96 -3.28
N THR A 40 3.76 -7.00 -4.17
CA THR A 40 4.47 -6.93 -5.46
C THR A 40 5.83 -6.24 -5.31
N GLY A 41 6.85 -6.65 -6.07
CA GLY A 41 8.17 -6.02 -6.02
C GLY A 41 8.94 -6.28 -4.72
N ALA A 42 8.79 -7.46 -4.13
CA ALA A 42 9.33 -7.82 -2.82
C ALA A 42 10.81 -8.23 -2.82
N SER A 43 11.52 -8.14 -3.96
CA SER A 43 12.91 -8.62 -4.06
C SER A 43 13.91 -7.84 -3.18
N THR A 44 13.70 -6.54 -3.02
CA THR A 44 14.63 -5.62 -2.33
C THR A 44 13.91 -4.37 -1.80
N GLY A 45 14.57 -3.62 -0.92
CA GLY A 45 14.11 -2.28 -0.49
C GLY A 45 12.76 -2.34 0.22
N ILE A 46 11.92 -1.33 -0.02
CA ILE A 46 10.60 -1.15 0.61
C ILE A 46 9.75 -2.43 0.54
N GLY A 47 9.56 -3.01 -0.64
CA GLY A 47 8.74 -4.22 -0.78
C GLY A 47 9.24 -5.43 0.00
N ARG A 48 10.57 -5.59 0.11
CA ARG A 48 11.15 -6.68 0.91
C ARG A 48 10.92 -6.46 2.39
N ASN A 49 11.17 -5.25 2.87
CA ASN A 49 10.96 -4.88 4.27
C ASN A 49 9.49 -5.00 4.66
N ILE A 50 8.55 -4.60 3.80
CA ILE A 50 7.10 -4.84 4.00
C ILE A 50 6.81 -6.33 4.12
N ALA A 51 7.30 -7.16 3.19
CA ALA A 51 7.04 -8.60 3.20
C ALA A 51 7.59 -9.28 4.47
N GLU A 52 8.83 -8.96 4.85
CA GLU A 52 9.47 -9.48 6.07
C GLU A 52 8.74 -9.01 7.34
N ARG A 53 8.32 -7.73 7.39
CA ARG A 53 7.56 -7.20 8.51
C ARG A 53 6.22 -7.91 8.67
N LEU A 54 5.42 -7.99 7.59
CA LEU A 54 4.13 -8.69 7.61
C LEU A 54 4.27 -10.16 8.06
N ALA A 55 5.30 -10.85 7.56
CA ALA A 55 5.59 -12.23 7.94
C ALA A 55 5.96 -12.37 9.42
N SER A 56 6.74 -11.44 9.96
CA SER A 56 7.13 -11.41 11.38
C SER A 56 5.95 -11.14 12.33
N GLU A 57 4.91 -10.46 11.84
CA GLU A 57 3.65 -10.21 12.56
C GLU A 57 2.67 -11.39 12.45
N GLY A 58 3.08 -12.49 11.82
CA GLY A 58 2.29 -13.73 11.71
C GLY A 58 1.33 -13.78 10.53
N TYR A 59 1.40 -12.85 9.58
CA TYR A 59 0.62 -12.90 8.33
C TYR A 59 1.34 -13.75 7.28
N PHE A 60 0.57 -14.41 6.41
CA PHE A 60 1.14 -15.14 5.29
C PHE A 60 1.38 -14.17 4.12
N VAL A 61 2.55 -14.22 3.48
CA VAL A 61 2.90 -13.30 2.40
C VAL A 61 3.21 -14.05 1.11
N TYR A 62 2.46 -13.74 0.05
CA TYR A 62 2.85 -14.04 -1.31
C TYR A 62 3.74 -12.90 -1.81
N ALA A 63 5.05 -13.15 -1.85
CA ALA A 63 6.06 -12.13 -2.18
C ALA A 63 6.44 -12.20 -3.67
N GLY A 64 5.93 -11.26 -4.45
CA GLY A 64 6.13 -11.17 -5.89
C GLY A 64 7.52 -10.66 -6.26
N ALA A 65 8.28 -11.45 -7.02
CA ALA A 65 9.58 -11.07 -7.57
C ALA A 65 9.80 -11.61 -9.00
N ARG A 66 10.76 -11.05 -9.73
CA ARG A 66 11.00 -11.40 -11.14
C ARG A 66 12.06 -12.49 -11.34
N LYS A 67 13.08 -12.53 -10.49
CA LYS A 67 14.25 -13.41 -10.69
C LYS A 67 14.13 -14.63 -9.79
N GLY A 68 14.40 -15.82 -10.34
CA GLY A 68 14.34 -17.10 -9.61
C GLY A 68 15.10 -17.05 -8.28
N ARG A 69 16.34 -16.55 -8.29
CA ARG A 69 17.15 -16.40 -7.06
C ARG A 69 16.47 -15.56 -5.97
N ASP A 70 15.73 -14.52 -6.34
CA ASP A 70 15.10 -13.60 -5.38
C ASP A 70 13.83 -14.27 -4.83
N ILE A 71 13.10 -15.01 -5.68
CA ILE A 71 11.93 -15.84 -5.32
C ILE A 71 12.33 -16.94 -4.33
N GLU A 72 13.42 -17.66 -4.62
CA GLU A 72 13.97 -18.71 -3.75
C GLU A 72 14.36 -18.14 -2.39
N ALA A 73 15.09 -17.01 -2.38
CA ALA A 73 15.50 -16.34 -1.15
C ALA A 73 14.32 -15.88 -0.30
N LEU A 74 13.26 -15.34 -0.92
CA LEU A 74 12.02 -14.97 -0.22
C LEU A 74 11.34 -16.19 0.41
N SER A 75 11.33 -17.32 -0.31
CA SER A 75 10.70 -18.57 0.16
C SER A 75 11.47 -19.27 1.29
N GLN A 76 12.67 -18.79 1.65
CA GLN A 76 13.39 -19.27 2.84
C GLN A 76 12.95 -18.56 4.13
N ILE A 77 12.12 -17.52 4.03
CA ILE A 77 11.65 -16.74 5.16
C ILE A 77 10.33 -17.36 5.64
N GLU A 78 10.21 -17.58 6.95
CA GLU A 78 8.98 -18.11 7.55
C GLU A 78 7.78 -17.22 7.18
N ASN A 79 6.63 -17.85 6.94
CA ASN A 79 5.40 -17.20 6.47
C ASN A 79 5.48 -16.49 5.10
N ILE A 80 6.56 -16.66 4.33
CA ILE A 80 6.67 -16.10 2.98
C ILE A 80 6.72 -17.21 1.92
N GLN A 81 5.91 -17.05 0.89
CA GLN A 81 6.04 -17.77 -0.36
C GLN A 81 6.46 -16.81 -1.47
N GLY A 82 7.63 -17.02 -2.05
CA GLY A 82 8.04 -16.30 -3.25
C GLY A 82 7.18 -16.69 -4.45
N VAL A 83 6.73 -15.70 -5.22
CA VAL A 83 5.93 -15.89 -6.44
C VAL A 83 6.59 -15.17 -7.61
N ARG A 84 6.69 -15.84 -8.77
CA ARG A 84 7.11 -15.18 -10.01
C ARG A 84 6.04 -14.17 -10.40
N LEU A 85 6.37 -12.88 -10.35
CA LEU A 85 5.42 -11.82 -10.68
C LEU A 85 6.13 -10.61 -11.29
N ASP A 86 5.95 -10.43 -12.60
CA ASP A 86 6.17 -9.16 -13.28
C ASP A 86 4.81 -8.50 -13.54
N VAL A 87 4.57 -7.32 -12.98
CA VAL A 87 3.29 -6.61 -13.07
C VAL A 87 2.98 -6.09 -14.49
N THR A 88 3.95 -6.17 -15.41
CA THR A 88 3.80 -5.83 -16.82
C THR A 88 3.40 -7.03 -17.69
N ILE A 89 3.49 -8.26 -17.16
CA ILE A 89 3.28 -9.49 -17.92
C ILE A 89 2.03 -10.21 -17.44
N GLN A 90 0.97 -10.19 -18.25
CA GLN A 90 -0.33 -10.79 -17.87
C GLN A 90 -0.22 -12.27 -17.49
N ALA A 91 0.61 -13.05 -18.20
CA ALA A 91 0.79 -14.48 -17.89
C ALA A 91 1.40 -14.72 -16.49
N ASP A 92 2.28 -13.84 -16.02
CA ASP A 92 2.82 -13.91 -14.65
C ASP A 92 1.72 -13.60 -13.62
N ILE A 93 0.85 -12.63 -13.93
CA ILE A 93 -0.28 -12.24 -13.07
C ILE A 93 -1.30 -13.38 -12.96
N ASP A 94 -1.67 -13.99 -14.09
CA ASP A 94 -2.62 -15.10 -14.13
C ASP A 94 -2.08 -16.31 -13.34
N ALA A 95 -0.78 -16.62 -13.49
CA ALA A 95 -0.14 -17.69 -12.72
C ALA A 95 -0.09 -17.37 -11.20
N ALA A 96 0.12 -16.11 -10.82
CA ALA A 96 0.07 -15.69 -9.43
C ALA A 96 -1.34 -15.80 -8.85
N VAL A 97 -2.39 -15.50 -9.63
CA VAL A 97 -3.80 -15.68 -9.24
C VAL A 97 -4.07 -17.14 -8.89
N GLU A 98 -3.68 -18.08 -9.76
CA GLU A 98 -3.85 -19.51 -9.50
C GLU A 98 -3.04 -19.96 -8.28
N THR A 99 -1.80 -19.47 -8.13
CA THR A 99 -0.96 -19.77 -6.95
C THR A 99 -1.63 -19.35 -5.63
N VAL A 100 -2.22 -18.16 -5.59
CA VAL A 100 -2.92 -17.66 -4.39
C VAL A 100 -4.20 -18.46 -4.12
N ARG A 101 -4.94 -18.80 -5.18
CA ARG A 101 -6.17 -19.59 -5.09
C ARG A 101 -5.89 -21.01 -4.57
N ASP A 102 -4.91 -21.69 -5.15
CA ASP A 102 -4.50 -23.05 -4.76
C ASP A 102 -3.95 -23.12 -3.33
N GLY A 103 -3.39 -22.00 -2.85
CA GLY A 103 -2.94 -21.88 -1.47
C GLY A 103 -4.08 -21.92 -0.44
N GLY A 104 -5.35 -21.70 -0.83
CA GLY A 104 -6.53 -21.94 0.01
C GLY A 104 -6.71 -21.02 1.23
N ARG A 105 -5.88 -19.98 1.39
CA ARG A 105 -5.94 -19.02 2.52
C ARG A 105 -6.88 -17.83 2.29
N GLY A 106 -7.42 -17.72 1.07
CA GLY A 106 -7.99 -16.47 0.57
C GLY A 106 -6.92 -15.40 0.35
N LEU A 107 -7.34 -14.17 0.06
CA LEU A 107 -6.47 -13.01 -0.08
C LEU A 107 -7.05 -11.83 0.67
N TYR A 108 -6.47 -11.49 1.81
CA TYR A 108 -6.94 -10.39 2.66
C TYR A 108 -6.28 -9.05 2.30
N GLY A 109 -5.03 -9.05 1.85
CA GLY A 109 -4.29 -7.83 1.54
C GLY A 109 -3.65 -7.84 0.16
N ILE A 110 -3.61 -6.68 -0.49
CA ILE A 110 -2.75 -6.43 -1.67
C ILE A 110 -1.89 -5.20 -1.36
N VAL A 111 -0.58 -5.34 -1.55
CA VAL A 111 0.38 -4.24 -1.50
C VAL A 111 0.98 -4.05 -2.89
N ASN A 112 0.51 -3.03 -3.60
CA ASN A 112 1.07 -2.64 -4.89
C ASN A 112 2.32 -1.80 -4.66
N ASN A 113 3.45 -2.48 -4.48
CA ASN A 113 4.75 -1.85 -4.24
C ASN A 113 5.67 -1.86 -5.47
N ALA A 114 5.51 -2.81 -6.40
CA ALA A 114 6.35 -2.87 -7.60
C ALA A 114 6.36 -1.52 -8.32
N GLY A 115 7.56 -0.96 -8.48
CA GLY A 115 7.73 0.37 -9.02
C GLY A 115 9.16 0.62 -9.48
N VAL A 116 9.30 1.59 -10.38
CA VAL A 116 10.56 2.04 -10.95
C VAL A 116 10.63 3.56 -10.91
N VAL A 117 11.85 4.08 -10.82
CA VAL A 117 12.12 5.51 -10.98
C VAL A 117 12.65 5.74 -12.39
N VAL A 118 12.19 6.83 -13.00
CA VAL A 118 12.79 7.43 -14.19
C VAL A 118 13.13 8.87 -13.82
N MET A 119 14.42 9.19 -13.79
CA MET A 119 14.89 10.57 -13.65
C MET A 119 15.24 11.11 -15.03
N GLY A 120 14.74 12.31 -15.33
CA GLY A 120 14.91 12.93 -16.64
C GLY A 120 14.30 14.32 -16.69
N LEU A 121 14.66 15.03 -17.75
CA LEU A 121 14.08 16.32 -18.10
C LEU A 121 12.88 16.04 -18.99
N LEU A 122 11.70 16.53 -18.61
CA LEU A 122 10.44 16.20 -19.30
C LEU A 122 10.49 16.50 -20.80
N ALA A 123 11.09 17.64 -21.18
CA ALA A 123 11.20 18.06 -22.57
C ALA A 123 12.23 17.28 -23.40
N GLU A 124 12.99 16.35 -22.78
CA GLU A 124 14.06 15.59 -23.43
C GLU A 124 14.01 14.08 -23.12
N THR A 125 13.02 13.63 -22.36
CA THR A 125 12.90 12.22 -22.02
C THR A 125 12.18 11.49 -23.14
N ASP A 126 12.82 10.45 -23.67
CA ASP A 126 12.24 9.60 -24.72
C ASP A 126 10.91 8.97 -24.26
N GLU A 127 9.95 8.88 -25.16
CA GLU A 127 8.62 8.32 -24.88
C GLU A 127 8.70 6.89 -24.36
N SER A 128 9.70 6.10 -24.76
CA SER A 128 9.88 4.74 -24.25
C SER A 128 10.14 4.69 -22.74
N GLU A 129 10.76 5.72 -22.16
CA GLU A 129 10.96 5.82 -20.71
C GLU A 129 9.67 6.21 -19.99
N LEU A 130 8.82 7.02 -20.63
CA LEU A 130 7.48 7.33 -20.16
C LEU A 130 6.58 6.09 -20.18
N ASP A 131 6.55 5.37 -21.30
CA ASP A 131 5.82 4.11 -21.44
C ASP A 131 6.27 3.11 -20.38
N PHE A 132 7.57 2.96 -20.18
CA PHE A 132 8.14 2.07 -19.18
C PHE A 132 7.70 2.41 -17.75
N VAL A 133 7.79 3.68 -17.33
CA VAL A 133 7.40 4.06 -15.96
C VAL A 133 5.90 3.90 -15.75
N PHE A 134 5.07 4.25 -16.72
CA PHE A 134 3.62 4.10 -16.62
C PHE A 134 3.20 2.64 -16.63
N ASP A 135 3.83 1.80 -17.44
CA ASP A 135 3.51 0.39 -17.53
C ASP A 135 3.74 -0.35 -16.21
N VAL A 136 4.81 0.02 -15.49
CA VAL A 136 5.10 -0.54 -14.17
C VAL A 136 4.29 0.15 -13.07
N ASN A 137 4.37 1.48 -12.95
CA ASN A 137 3.89 2.21 -11.78
C ASN A 137 2.38 2.47 -11.77
N VAL A 138 1.72 2.45 -12.94
CA VAL A 138 0.30 2.78 -13.09
C VAL A 138 -0.48 1.58 -13.60
N TYR A 139 -0.12 1.05 -14.77
CA TYR A 139 -0.80 -0.11 -15.34
C TYR A 139 -0.55 -1.38 -14.54
N GLY A 140 0.62 -1.53 -13.91
CA GLY A 140 0.93 -2.63 -12.99
C GLY A 140 -0.11 -2.77 -11.86
N PRO A 141 -0.24 -1.77 -10.96
CA PRO A 141 -1.27 -1.78 -9.92
C PRO A 141 -2.68 -2.00 -10.46
N TYR A 142 -3.04 -1.38 -11.59
CA TYR A 142 -4.35 -1.60 -12.23
C TYR A 142 -4.57 -3.07 -12.61
N ARG A 143 -3.60 -3.71 -13.28
CA ARG A 143 -3.70 -5.13 -13.68
C ARG A 143 -3.78 -6.06 -12.47
N ILE A 144 -3.00 -5.79 -11.43
CA ILE A 144 -3.02 -6.58 -10.19
C ILE A 144 -4.39 -6.47 -9.51
N VAL A 145 -4.88 -5.25 -9.30
CA VAL A 145 -6.21 -5.05 -8.68
C VAL A 145 -7.29 -5.75 -9.50
N LYS A 146 -7.29 -5.57 -10.83
CA LYS A 146 -8.27 -6.21 -11.72
C LYS A 146 -8.24 -7.74 -11.63
N ALA A 147 -7.05 -8.35 -11.62
CA ALA A 147 -6.89 -9.80 -11.60
C ALA A 147 -7.30 -10.42 -10.25
N PHE A 148 -7.01 -9.74 -9.14
CA PHE A 148 -7.28 -10.23 -7.79
C PHE A 148 -8.60 -9.74 -7.18
N ALA A 149 -9.35 -8.89 -7.90
CA ALA A 149 -10.60 -8.29 -7.44
C ALA A 149 -11.60 -9.31 -6.85
N PRO A 150 -11.86 -10.48 -7.47
CA PRO A 150 -12.80 -11.45 -6.89
C PRO A 150 -12.41 -11.92 -5.48
N MET A 151 -11.13 -12.23 -5.26
CA MET A 151 -10.63 -12.76 -3.97
C MET A 151 -10.58 -11.68 -2.88
N ILE A 152 -10.16 -10.46 -3.22
CA ILE A 152 -10.09 -9.37 -2.23
C ILE A 152 -11.49 -8.88 -1.83
N VAL A 153 -12.46 -8.92 -2.74
CA VAL A 153 -13.87 -8.60 -2.45
C VAL A 153 -14.50 -9.69 -1.58
N GLU A 154 -14.27 -10.96 -1.88
CA GLU A 154 -14.74 -12.09 -1.07
C GLU A 154 -14.24 -11.99 0.38
N SER A 155 -12.97 -11.62 0.57
CA SER A 155 -12.38 -11.47 1.91
C SER A 155 -12.76 -10.17 2.63
N LYS A 156 -13.45 -9.23 1.95
CA LYS A 156 -13.62 -7.84 2.39
C LYS A 156 -12.30 -7.23 2.85
N GLY A 157 -11.26 -7.49 2.05
CA GLY A 157 -9.87 -7.23 2.39
C GLY A 157 -9.46 -5.77 2.26
N ARG A 158 -8.17 -5.55 2.03
CA ARG A 158 -7.54 -4.23 2.03
C ARG A 158 -6.50 -4.11 0.91
N ILE A 159 -6.41 -2.93 0.30
CA ILE A 159 -5.41 -2.62 -0.72
C ILE A 159 -4.57 -1.45 -0.22
N SER A 160 -3.25 -1.55 -0.36
CA SER A 160 -2.32 -0.47 -0.08
C SER A 160 -1.43 -0.23 -1.30
N ASN A 161 -1.52 0.96 -1.87
CA ASN A 161 -0.70 1.37 -3.01
C ASN A 161 0.51 2.16 -2.50
N ILE A 162 1.72 1.76 -2.88
CA ILE A 162 2.93 2.50 -2.50
C ILE A 162 3.19 3.57 -3.56
N SER A 163 2.85 4.80 -3.20
CA SER A 163 3.12 5.99 -4.00
C SER A 163 4.49 6.58 -3.63
N SER A 164 4.56 7.88 -3.36
CA SER A 164 5.74 8.64 -2.94
C SER A 164 5.31 10.02 -2.51
N MET A 165 6.13 10.71 -1.72
CA MET A 165 6.00 12.17 -1.58
C MET A 165 5.98 12.89 -2.95
N ALA A 166 6.63 12.32 -3.98
CA ALA A 166 6.59 12.78 -5.37
C ALA A 166 5.27 12.48 -6.11
N GLY A 167 4.31 11.82 -5.45
CA GLY A 167 2.90 11.75 -5.88
C GLY A 167 2.07 12.92 -5.37
N ILE A 168 2.62 13.71 -4.43
CA ILE A 168 2.00 14.94 -3.91
C ILE A 168 2.68 16.14 -4.56
N ASN A 169 4.01 16.24 -4.46
CA ASN A 169 4.79 17.28 -5.11
C ASN A 169 5.52 16.77 -6.36
N SER A 170 6.18 17.67 -7.09
CA SER A 170 6.90 17.34 -8.33
C SER A 170 8.31 17.94 -8.33
N PRO A 171 9.26 17.33 -7.59
CA PRO A 171 10.61 17.87 -7.49
C PRO A 171 11.32 17.85 -8.85
N PRO A 172 12.25 18.80 -9.09
CA PRO A 172 13.08 18.80 -10.30
C PRO A 172 13.76 17.45 -10.53
N ALA A 173 13.98 17.09 -11.79
CA ALA A 173 14.48 15.77 -12.24
C ALA A 173 13.53 14.58 -12.12
N TYR A 174 12.48 14.66 -11.31
CA TYR A 174 11.55 13.56 -11.08
C TYR A 174 10.25 13.68 -11.88
N GLY A 175 10.09 14.69 -12.75
CA GLY A 175 8.83 14.95 -13.46
C GLY A 175 8.16 13.71 -14.07
N VAL A 176 8.92 12.88 -14.79
CA VAL A 176 8.41 11.62 -15.38
C VAL A 176 7.94 10.62 -14.33
N TYR A 177 8.70 10.47 -13.24
CA TYR A 177 8.31 9.65 -12.10
C TYR A 177 7.11 10.22 -11.33
N SER A 178 7.11 11.54 -11.06
CA SER A 178 6.02 12.26 -10.40
C SER A 178 4.72 12.12 -11.17
N MET A 179 4.72 12.26 -12.50
CA MET A 179 3.53 11.98 -13.33
C MET A 179 2.94 10.60 -13.05
N SER A 180 3.78 9.57 -12.95
CA SER A 180 3.30 8.20 -12.67
C SER A 180 2.76 8.05 -11.24
N LYS A 181 3.32 8.78 -10.26
CA LYS A 181 2.89 8.72 -8.86
C LYS A 181 1.63 9.54 -8.61
N HIS A 182 1.50 10.73 -9.20
CA HIS A 182 0.25 11.49 -9.26
C HIS A 182 -0.88 10.69 -9.93
N ALA A 183 -0.58 9.97 -11.02
CA ALA A 183 -1.56 9.07 -11.64
C ALA A 183 -1.97 7.92 -10.70
N LEU A 184 -1.03 7.38 -9.91
CA LEU A 184 -1.31 6.36 -8.91
C LEU A 184 -2.14 6.92 -7.73
N GLU A 185 -1.93 8.17 -7.33
CA GLU A 185 -2.77 8.86 -6.33
C GLU A 185 -4.22 8.93 -6.81
N ALA A 186 -4.45 9.48 -8.01
CA ALA A 186 -5.78 9.60 -8.58
C ALA A 186 -6.45 8.23 -8.78
N PHE A 187 -5.68 7.21 -9.20
CA PHE A 187 -6.15 5.82 -9.25
C PHE A 187 -6.57 5.31 -7.87
N THR A 188 -5.79 5.60 -6.83
CA THR A 188 -6.06 5.15 -5.46
C THR A 188 -7.31 5.81 -4.89
N ASP A 189 -7.47 7.12 -5.06
CA ASP A 189 -8.63 7.87 -4.59
C ASP A 189 -9.92 7.37 -5.26
N SER A 190 -9.87 7.10 -6.57
CA SER A 190 -11.02 6.55 -7.31
C SER A 190 -11.33 5.11 -6.87
N LEU A 191 -10.30 4.28 -6.74
CA LEU A 191 -10.46 2.88 -6.35
C LEU A 191 -11.00 2.74 -4.92
N GLU A 192 -10.63 3.63 -4.01
CA GLU A 192 -11.14 3.64 -2.63
C GLU A 192 -12.66 3.80 -2.60
N PHE A 193 -13.20 4.74 -3.36
CA PHE A 193 -14.62 4.94 -3.48
C PHE A 193 -15.33 3.69 -4.04
N GLU A 194 -14.84 3.16 -5.16
CA GLU A 194 -15.44 2.00 -5.83
C GLU A 194 -15.42 0.75 -4.95
N MET A 195 -14.24 0.41 -4.40
CA MET A 195 -14.03 -0.80 -3.58
C MET A 195 -14.71 -0.70 -2.21
N GLY A 196 -14.88 0.52 -1.69
CA GLY A 196 -15.64 0.78 -0.47
C GLY A 196 -17.09 0.29 -0.55
N THR A 197 -17.72 0.38 -1.73
CA THR A 197 -19.10 -0.10 -1.95
C THR A 197 -19.26 -1.62 -1.78
N VAL A 198 -18.16 -2.36 -1.90
CA VAL A 198 -18.10 -3.82 -1.71
C VAL A 198 -17.34 -4.23 -0.45
N GLY A 199 -17.05 -3.29 0.45
CA GLY A 199 -16.47 -3.56 1.77
C GLY A 199 -14.95 -3.75 1.79
N VAL A 200 -14.25 -3.40 0.71
CA VAL A 200 -12.79 -3.39 0.63
C VAL A 200 -12.29 -1.97 0.88
N ARG A 201 -11.32 -1.80 1.79
CA ARG A 201 -10.70 -0.47 2.00
C ARG A 201 -9.42 -0.34 1.18
N VAL A 202 -9.15 0.85 0.71
CA VAL A 202 -7.96 1.17 -0.08
C VAL A 202 -7.23 2.33 0.59
N SER A 203 -5.91 2.27 0.60
CA SER A 203 -5.02 3.29 1.16
C SER A 203 -3.87 3.57 0.21
N VAL A 204 -3.27 4.75 0.35
CA VAL A 204 -1.98 5.08 -0.25
C VAL A 204 -0.96 5.35 0.84
N VAL A 205 0.26 4.85 0.63
CA VAL A 205 1.42 5.18 1.43
C VAL A 205 2.36 6.01 0.57
N GLU A 206 2.86 7.11 1.12
CA GLU A 206 3.67 8.12 0.42
C GLU A 206 5.06 8.18 1.04
N PRO A 207 5.98 7.27 0.66
CA PRO A 207 7.33 7.28 1.19
C PRO A 207 8.12 8.53 0.81
N GLY A 208 8.90 9.01 1.77
CA GLY A 208 10.06 9.86 1.54
C GLY A 208 11.28 9.07 1.03
N PRO A 209 12.49 9.63 1.14
CA PRO A 209 13.69 9.00 0.62
C PRO A 209 14.24 7.93 1.60
N TYR A 210 14.07 6.66 1.27
CA TYR A 210 14.60 5.53 2.05
C TYR A 210 15.72 4.78 1.34
N ASN A 211 16.48 3.99 2.11
CA ASN A 211 17.51 3.11 1.59
C ASN A 211 16.90 2.09 0.62
N SER A 212 17.03 2.37 -0.68
CA SER A 212 16.50 1.53 -1.73
C SER A 212 17.39 1.54 -2.96
N LYS A 213 17.21 0.55 -3.83
CA LYS A 213 17.95 0.44 -5.08
C LYS A 213 17.32 1.23 -6.22
N ALA A 214 16.26 2.03 -5.99
CA ALA A 214 15.46 2.63 -7.05
C ALA A 214 16.29 3.59 -7.93
N ILE A 215 16.96 4.57 -7.30
CA ILE A 215 17.82 5.55 -8.00
C ILE A 215 19.01 4.85 -8.68
N ALA A 216 19.72 3.99 -7.94
CA ALA A 216 20.85 3.23 -8.47
C ALA A 216 20.45 2.38 -9.69
N SER A 217 19.26 1.76 -9.66
CA SER A 217 18.73 0.95 -10.78
C SER A 217 18.39 1.81 -11.98
N ASN A 218 17.77 2.98 -11.79
CA ASN A 218 17.53 3.94 -12.86
C ASN A 218 18.85 4.37 -13.52
N CYS A 219 19.81 4.81 -12.73
CA CYS A 219 21.11 5.27 -13.21
C CYS A 219 21.88 4.17 -13.97
N LYS A 220 21.82 2.93 -13.47
CA LYS A 220 22.39 1.77 -14.18
C LYS A 220 21.69 1.54 -15.52
N ARG A 221 20.36 1.50 -15.55
CA ARG A 221 19.57 1.26 -16.78
C ARG A 221 19.88 2.32 -17.84
N ARG A 222 19.81 3.60 -17.48
CA ARG A 222 20.05 4.71 -18.42
C ARG A 222 21.47 4.70 -19.00
N ARG A 223 22.46 4.35 -18.18
CA ARG A 223 23.85 4.16 -18.65
C ARG A 223 23.95 3.01 -19.65
N GLU A 224 23.29 1.87 -19.35
CA GLU A 224 23.27 0.70 -20.24
C GLU A 224 22.52 0.97 -21.57
N GLN A 225 21.56 1.91 -21.56
CA GLN A 225 20.88 2.43 -22.76
C GLN A 225 21.70 3.48 -23.53
N GLY A 226 22.87 3.89 -23.03
CA GLY A 226 23.73 4.86 -23.69
C GLY A 226 23.29 6.32 -23.54
N TYR A 227 22.51 6.65 -22.51
CA TYR A 227 22.12 8.04 -22.24
C TYR A 227 23.33 8.94 -21.99
N ASP A 228 23.39 10.06 -22.71
CA ASP A 228 24.42 11.09 -22.60
C ASP A 228 23.79 12.47 -22.36
N PRO A 229 24.05 13.12 -21.22
CA PRO A 229 23.50 14.44 -20.91
C PRO A 229 24.21 15.62 -21.60
N THR A 230 25.33 15.41 -22.31
CA THR A 230 26.19 16.50 -22.82
C THR A 230 25.54 17.37 -23.90
N GLY A 231 24.49 16.88 -24.57
CA GLY A 231 23.71 17.61 -25.57
C GLY A 231 22.41 18.25 -25.06
N SER A 232 22.17 18.23 -23.75
CA SER A 232 20.91 18.72 -23.18
C SER A 232 20.68 20.21 -23.42
N LEU A 233 19.42 20.56 -23.74
CA LEU A 233 18.85 21.90 -23.76
C LEU A 233 18.91 22.57 -22.38
N PHE A 234 19.04 21.80 -21.31
CA PHE A 234 19.08 22.26 -19.91
C PHE A 234 20.35 21.77 -19.20
N PRO A 235 21.56 22.22 -19.63
CA PRO A 235 22.83 21.64 -19.18
C PRO A 235 23.05 21.74 -17.67
N GLY A 236 22.51 22.77 -17.01
CA GLY A 236 22.56 22.91 -15.54
C GLY A 236 21.77 21.80 -14.84
N LEU A 237 20.51 21.61 -15.21
CA LEU A 237 19.66 20.56 -14.65
C LEU A 237 20.17 19.16 -15.00
N ALA A 238 20.65 18.96 -16.23
CA ALA A 238 21.23 17.68 -16.65
C ALA A 238 22.45 17.29 -15.79
N LYS A 239 23.28 18.26 -15.39
CA LYS A 239 24.40 18.06 -14.48
C LYS A 239 23.95 17.70 -13.06
N GLU A 240 22.90 18.33 -12.54
CA GLU A 240 22.32 18.00 -11.25
C GLU A 240 21.79 16.55 -11.23
N ILE A 241 21.07 16.14 -12.28
CA ILE A 241 20.61 14.76 -12.46
C ILE A 241 21.77 13.77 -12.50
N ALA A 242 22.84 14.09 -13.24
CA ALA A 242 24.01 13.25 -13.32
C ALA A 242 24.67 13.04 -11.94
N THR A 243 24.65 14.08 -11.08
CA THR A 243 25.19 14.03 -9.72
C THR A 243 24.40 13.07 -8.82
N LEU A 244 23.08 12.97 -8.99
CA LEU A 244 22.27 11.97 -8.30
C LEU A 244 22.69 10.53 -8.64
N CYS A 245 23.28 10.32 -9.83
CA CYS A 245 23.74 9.01 -10.29
C CYS A 245 25.18 8.66 -9.90
N THR A 246 26.00 9.62 -9.44
CA THR A 246 27.36 9.34 -8.96
C THR A 246 27.37 8.94 -7.49
N GLY A 247 26.30 9.20 -6.75
CA GLY A 247 26.20 8.82 -5.35
C GLY A 247 27.13 9.62 -4.43
N ASP A 248 27.60 10.80 -4.86
CA ASP A 248 28.45 11.70 -4.07
C ASP A 248 27.72 12.33 -2.86
N SER A 249 26.48 11.91 -2.57
CA SER A 249 25.80 12.27 -1.33
C SER A 249 26.32 11.42 -0.18
N ASN A 250 26.98 12.04 0.80
CA ASN A 250 27.29 11.43 2.11
C ASN A 250 26.04 11.07 2.95
N TYR A 251 24.84 11.22 2.39
CA TYR A 251 23.59 11.02 3.09
C TYR A 251 23.26 9.52 3.17
N GLN A 252 23.14 8.99 4.39
CA GLN A 252 22.67 7.64 4.64
C GLN A 252 21.16 7.68 4.83
N PHE A 253 20.42 7.16 3.86
CA PHE A 253 18.97 7.02 3.99
C PHE A 253 18.64 5.95 5.04
N PRO A 254 17.59 6.15 5.86
CA PRO A 254 17.14 5.14 6.82
C PRO A 254 16.54 3.93 6.12
N GLU A 255 16.46 2.82 6.83
CA GLU A 255 15.67 1.66 6.40
C GLU A 255 14.17 2.00 6.36
N PRO A 256 13.38 1.38 5.46
CA PRO A 256 12.00 1.74 5.22
C PRO A 256 11.00 1.20 6.26
N ASP A 257 11.39 1.07 7.52
CA ASP A 257 10.56 0.47 8.58
C ASP A 257 9.25 1.25 8.79
N ALA A 258 9.31 2.59 8.74
CA ALA A 258 8.13 3.44 8.84
C ALA A 258 7.12 3.21 7.69
N VAL A 259 7.60 2.80 6.51
CA VAL A 259 6.72 2.43 5.38
C VAL A 259 6.04 1.09 5.67
N ALA A 260 6.78 0.11 6.20
CA ALA A 260 6.20 -1.17 6.59
C ALA A 260 5.21 -1.04 7.76
N ASP A 261 5.48 -0.17 8.73
CA ASP A 261 4.55 0.20 9.81
C ASP A 261 3.25 0.82 9.26
N ALA A 262 3.37 1.76 8.32
CA ALA A 262 2.21 2.37 7.67
C ALA A 262 1.37 1.33 6.92
N VAL A 263 2.00 0.42 6.17
CA VAL A 263 1.31 -0.67 5.46
C VAL A 263 0.63 -1.62 6.45
N LEU A 264 1.32 -1.99 7.53
CA LEU A 264 0.76 -2.86 8.58
C LEU A 264 -0.49 -2.20 9.18
N HIS A 265 -0.42 -0.92 9.54
CA HIS A 265 -1.56 -0.18 10.07
C HIS A 265 -2.69 -0.10 9.03
N ALA A 266 -2.39 0.23 7.77
CA ALA A 266 -3.37 0.35 6.70
C ALA A 266 -4.15 -0.94 6.45
N LEU A 267 -3.49 -2.10 6.53
CA LEU A 267 -4.10 -3.40 6.29
C LEU A 267 -4.87 -3.94 7.52
N PHE A 268 -4.44 -3.64 8.74
CA PHE A 268 -4.95 -4.36 9.92
C PHE A 268 -5.55 -3.49 11.03
N SER A 269 -5.41 -2.17 10.98
CA SER A 269 -6.10 -1.28 11.92
C SER A 269 -7.62 -1.32 11.74
N GLU A 270 -8.35 -1.18 12.84
CA GLU A 270 -9.80 -1.00 12.81
C GLU A 270 -10.18 0.32 12.12
N HIS A 271 -9.36 1.36 12.34
CA HIS A 271 -9.50 2.73 11.81
C HIS A 271 -8.27 3.11 10.97
N PRO A 272 -8.09 2.54 9.76
CA PRO A 272 -7.00 2.93 8.88
C PRO A 272 -7.28 4.29 8.26
N SER A 273 -6.23 5.10 8.13
CA SER A 273 -6.21 6.32 7.33
C SER A 273 -6.27 5.99 5.84
N LYS A 274 -6.77 6.92 5.03
CA LYS A 274 -6.70 6.80 3.56
C LYS A 274 -5.30 7.08 3.03
N ARG A 275 -4.55 7.97 3.69
CA ARG A 275 -3.22 8.44 3.29
C ARG A 275 -2.22 8.28 4.43
N TYR A 276 -1.01 7.86 4.11
CA TYR A 276 0.09 7.69 5.06
C TYR A 276 1.37 8.33 4.53
N LEU A 277 1.65 9.55 5.00
CA LEU A 277 2.93 10.19 4.74
C LEU A 277 4.01 9.55 5.61
N ALA A 278 4.85 8.71 5.00
CA ALA A 278 5.94 8.01 5.65
C ALA A 278 7.27 8.66 5.24
N VAL A 279 7.62 9.78 5.86
CA VAL A 279 8.86 10.52 5.57
C VAL A 279 9.92 10.29 6.65
N THR A 280 11.15 10.67 6.35
CA THR A 280 12.32 10.37 7.20
C THR A 280 12.56 11.39 8.31
N ASP A 281 12.01 12.59 8.18
CA ASP A 281 12.19 13.67 9.14
C ASP A 281 11.08 14.74 9.01
N GLN A 282 11.02 15.62 10.00
CA GLN A 282 10.05 16.71 10.07
C GLN A 282 10.17 17.70 8.91
N GLY A 283 11.38 17.89 8.35
CA GLY A 283 11.61 18.83 7.25
C GLY A 283 10.91 18.37 5.97
N HIS A 284 11.01 17.08 5.66
CA HIS A 284 10.26 16.49 4.54
C HIS A 284 8.75 16.57 4.76
N ALA A 285 8.26 16.33 5.98
CA ALA A 285 6.83 16.46 6.28
C ALA A 285 6.35 17.90 6.07
N GLU A 286 7.09 18.87 6.61
CA GLU A 286 6.77 20.29 6.47
C GLU A 286 6.80 20.74 5.01
N ALA A 287 7.80 20.31 4.23
CA ALA A 287 7.89 20.63 2.81
C ALA A 287 6.65 20.17 2.04
N ILE A 288 6.22 18.93 2.26
CA ILE A 288 5.02 18.38 1.61
C ILE A 288 3.75 19.11 2.03
N VAL A 289 3.57 19.35 3.32
CA VAL A 289 2.39 20.10 3.80
C VAL A 289 2.38 21.53 3.22
N ARG A 290 3.54 22.17 3.11
CA ARG A 290 3.65 23.50 2.50
C ARG A 290 3.35 23.49 1.01
N ASP A 291 3.79 22.47 0.27
CA ASP A 291 3.47 22.32 -1.15
C ASP A 291 1.95 22.22 -1.35
N VAL A 292 1.26 21.38 -0.56
CA VAL A 292 -0.22 21.27 -0.60
C VAL A 292 -0.91 22.59 -0.25
N LEU A 293 -0.40 23.32 0.77
CA LEU A 293 -0.94 24.63 1.12
C LEU A 293 -0.74 25.65 -0.01
N ASN A 294 0.40 25.61 -0.69
CA ASN A 294 0.66 26.49 -1.83
C ASN A 294 -0.29 26.18 -2.98
N ASP A 295 -0.49 24.91 -3.33
CA ASP A 295 -1.44 24.49 -4.37
C ASP A 295 -2.86 24.96 -4.04
N LEU A 296 -3.29 24.80 -2.79
CA LEU A 296 -4.58 25.34 -2.31
C LEU A 296 -4.67 26.85 -2.56
N LEU A 297 -3.64 27.60 -2.20
CA LEU A 297 -3.61 29.06 -2.36
C LEU A 297 -3.60 29.48 -3.84
N GLU A 298 -2.90 28.74 -4.70
CA GLU A 298 -2.88 28.98 -6.15
C GLU A 298 -4.24 28.70 -6.78
N VAL A 299 -4.85 27.55 -6.48
CA VAL A 299 -6.18 27.18 -6.98
C VAL A 299 -7.19 28.25 -6.53
N ASN A 300 -7.23 28.55 -5.24
CA ASN A 300 -8.14 29.53 -4.65
C ASN A 300 -7.93 30.96 -5.19
N GLY A 301 -6.68 31.31 -5.49
CA GLY A 301 -6.26 32.63 -5.96
C GLY A 301 -6.22 32.80 -7.49
N SER A 302 -6.58 31.78 -8.27
CA SER A 302 -6.39 31.76 -9.73
C SER A 302 -7.30 32.69 -10.55
N GLY A 303 -8.00 33.62 -9.88
CA GLY A 303 -8.81 34.66 -10.52
C GLY A 303 -10.22 34.24 -10.93
N HIS A 304 -10.68 33.04 -10.53
CA HIS A 304 -12.08 32.67 -10.67
C HIS A 304 -12.97 33.40 -9.66
N SER A 305 -14.26 33.55 -9.98
CA SER A 305 -15.24 34.30 -9.17
C SER A 305 -15.67 33.60 -7.87
N PHE A 306 -14.99 32.53 -7.47
CA PHE A 306 -15.38 31.65 -6.37
C PHE A 306 -14.23 31.42 -5.38
N GLY A 307 -13.28 32.34 -5.31
CA GLY A 307 -12.19 32.27 -4.34
C GLY A 307 -12.70 32.56 -2.92
N PHE A 308 -12.05 31.95 -1.95
CA PHE A 308 -12.29 32.09 -0.53
C PHE A 308 -11.28 33.05 0.10
N SER A 309 -11.76 33.86 1.04
CA SER A 309 -10.92 34.68 1.91
C SER A 309 -10.12 33.81 2.89
N ARG A 310 -9.10 34.42 3.52
CA ARG A 310 -8.32 33.75 4.57
C ARG A 310 -9.20 33.21 5.69
N ASP A 311 -10.19 33.98 6.13
CA ASP A 311 -11.03 33.60 7.27
C ASP A 311 -11.99 32.46 6.89
N GLU A 312 -12.50 32.43 5.65
CA GLU A 312 -13.26 31.29 5.12
C GLU A 312 -12.40 30.03 5.00
N LEU A 313 -11.15 30.14 4.52
CA LEU A 313 -10.23 29.00 4.45
C LEU A 313 -9.89 28.43 5.83
N ILE A 314 -9.72 29.28 6.85
CA ILE A 314 -9.48 28.83 8.23
C ILE A 314 -10.73 28.14 8.77
N MET A 315 -11.92 28.68 8.52
CA MET A 315 -13.17 28.06 8.93
C MET A 315 -13.32 26.66 8.30
N MET A 316 -13.04 26.52 7.00
CA MET A 316 -13.03 25.22 6.32
C MET A 316 -12.02 24.25 6.95
N LEU A 317 -10.81 24.70 7.25
CA LEU A 317 -9.81 23.87 7.92
C LEU A 317 -10.29 23.39 9.30
N ASP A 318 -10.86 24.28 10.11
CA ASP A 318 -11.39 23.96 11.43
C ASP A 318 -12.57 22.97 11.36
N GLU A 319 -13.41 23.05 10.32
CA GLU A 319 -14.50 22.11 10.04
C GLU A 319 -13.98 20.71 9.68
N GLU A 320 -13.00 20.62 8.78
CA GLU A 320 -12.38 19.36 8.37
C GLU A 320 -11.64 18.68 9.53
N LEU A 321 -10.96 19.44 10.39
CA LEU A 321 -10.29 18.91 11.58
C LEU A 321 -11.28 18.25 12.55
N GLN A 322 -12.44 18.87 12.79
CA GLN A 322 -13.49 18.29 13.62
C GLN A 322 -14.09 17.02 13.00
N GLY A 323 -14.24 16.98 11.68
CA GLY A 323 -14.69 15.78 10.96
C GLY A 323 -13.72 14.61 11.08
N SER A 324 -12.41 14.90 11.15
CA SER A 324 -11.35 13.88 11.24
C SER A 324 -11.21 13.24 12.63
N GLU A 325 -11.60 13.92 13.71
CA GLU A 325 -11.53 13.40 15.09
C GLU A 325 -12.69 12.44 15.46
N GLY A 326 -13.73 12.34 14.61
CA GLY A 326 -14.95 11.58 14.87
C GLY A 326 -15.14 10.27 14.10
N GLY A 327 -14.17 9.83 13.28
CA GLY A 327 -14.25 8.68 12.37
C GLY A 327 -13.36 7.49 12.71
#